data_AF-A0A846YJV4-F1
#
_entry.id   AF-A0A846YJV4-F1
#
_cell.length_a   1.000
_cell.length_b   1.000
_cell.length_c   1.000
_cell.angle_alpha   90.00
_cell.angle_beta   90.00
_cell.angle_gamma   90.00
#
_symmetry.space_group_name_H-M   'P 1'
#
loop_
_entity.id
_entity.type
_entity.pdbx_description
1 polymer ?
#
loop_
_entity_poly.entity_id
_entity_poly.type
_entity_poly.pdbx_seq_one_letter_code
_entity_poly.pdbx_strand_id
1 'polypeptide(L)'
;MRSTVRNGLAAAAITAAGLTALAPSAAAQPSMYNPVITPCNHLFRTPLGAPRPGTDVYWSPFGTSGIVCYHWGTGMPDFYQRDPWGNWHDMNELTPGHFFYALPTSTVPDQATWG
;
A
#
# COMPACT_ATOMS: atom_id res chain seq x y z
N MET A 1 -17.10 -31.75 70.51
CA MET A 1 -17.67 -31.91 69.16
C MET A 1 -16.55 -32.33 68.22
N ARG A 2 -16.83 -33.35 67.41
CA ARG A 2 -15.91 -34.00 66.46
C ARG A 2 -15.89 -33.23 65.13
N SER A 3 -14.74 -33.10 64.48
CA SER A 3 -14.45 -33.82 63.22
C SER A 3 -13.24 -33.21 62.51
N THR A 4 -12.26 -34.08 62.27
CA THR A 4 -11.13 -33.97 61.35
C THR A 4 -11.60 -33.99 59.87
N VAL A 5 -10.62 -33.89 58.96
CA VAL A 5 -10.60 -34.26 57.51
C VAL A 5 -10.55 -33.02 56.58
N ARG A 6 -9.37 -32.55 56.16
CA ARG A 6 -8.46 -33.00 55.06
C ARG A 6 -8.90 -32.54 53.65
N ASN A 7 -7.98 -31.79 53.05
CA ASN A 7 -7.55 -31.74 51.64
C ASN A 7 -8.61 -31.84 50.53
N GLY A 8 -8.70 -30.77 49.74
CA GLY A 8 -9.23 -30.79 48.38
C GLY A 8 -8.56 -29.73 47.52
N LEU A 9 -7.37 -30.03 46.99
CA LEU A 9 -6.80 -29.34 45.82
C LEU A 9 -7.71 -29.66 44.63
N ALA A 10 -8.58 -28.73 44.23
CA ALA A 10 -9.33 -28.84 42.99
C ALA A 10 -8.42 -28.40 41.84
N ALA A 11 -8.09 -29.37 41.00
CA ALA A 11 -7.20 -29.26 39.86
C ALA A 11 -7.64 -28.16 38.87
N ALA A 12 -6.68 -27.33 38.44
CA ALA A 12 -6.84 -26.47 37.28
C ALA A 12 -6.96 -27.35 36.03
N ALA A 13 -8.16 -27.42 35.46
CA ALA A 13 -8.37 -27.94 34.12
C ALA A 13 -7.98 -26.84 33.13
N ILE A 14 -6.74 -26.87 32.64
CA ILE A 14 -6.32 -26.06 31.49
C ILE A 14 -6.94 -26.72 30.24
N THR A 15 -8.06 -26.19 29.78
CA THR A 15 -8.58 -26.50 28.45
C THR A 15 -7.76 -25.75 27.41
N ALA A 16 -6.79 -26.45 26.82
CA ALA A 16 -6.19 -26.05 25.56
C ALA A 16 -7.21 -26.22 24.43
N ALA A 17 -7.85 -25.12 24.04
CA ALA A 17 -8.51 -24.93 22.76
C ALA A 17 -8.21 -23.47 22.39
N GLY A 18 -7.30 -23.17 21.48
CA GLY A 18 -7.36 -23.60 20.09
C GLY A 18 -8.00 -22.46 19.28
N LEU A 19 -7.23 -21.97 18.30
CA LEU A 19 -7.67 -21.16 17.16
C LEU A 19 -7.64 -19.63 17.33
N THR A 20 -6.48 -19.09 16.93
CA THR A 20 -6.34 -18.01 15.93
C THR A 20 -7.25 -16.79 16.05
N ALA A 21 -6.61 -15.68 16.37
CA ALA A 21 -7.09 -14.31 16.24
C ALA A 21 -8.06 -14.12 15.06
N LEU A 22 -9.33 -13.86 15.38
CA LEU A 22 -10.27 -13.22 14.46
C LEU A 22 -9.87 -11.74 14.38
N ALA A 23 -8.84 -11.43 13.60
CA ALA A 23 -8.71 -10.08 13.07
C ALA A 23 -9.92 -9.88 12.15
N PRO A 24 -10.68 -8.78 12.29
CA PRO A 24 -11.72 -8.46 11.32
C PRO A 24 -11.06 -8.36 9.94
N SER A 25 -11.42 -9.26 9.04
CA SER A 25 -11.18 -9.08 7.62
C SER A 25 -11.99 -7.85 7.20
N ALA A 26 -11.36 -6.68 7.18
CA ALA A 26 -11.92 -5.51 6.55
C ALA A 26 -12.03 -5.84 5.06
N ALA A 27 -13.16 -6.40 4.65
CA ALA A 27 -13.49 -6.56 3.24
C ALA A 27 -13.48 -5.16 2.63
N ALA A 28 -12.67 -4.97 1.58
CA ALA A 28 -12.68 -3.74 0.81
C ALA A 28 -14.13 -3.47 0.38
N GLN A 29 -14.67 -2.31 0.79
CA GLN A 29 -15.99 -1.89 0.32
C GLN A 29 -15.92 -1.80 -1.22
N PRO A 30 -16.94 -2.30 -1.95
CA PRO A 30 -16.95 -2.19 -3.40
C PRO A 30 -16.95 -0.71 -3.78
N SER A 31 -15.80 -0.26 -4.29
CA SER A 31 -15.66 1.04 -4.92
C SER A 31 -16.52 1.05 -6.19
N MET A 32 -17.33 2.10 -6.40
CA MET A 32 -18.08 2.33 -7.64
C MET A 32 -17.15 2.41 -8.87
N TYR A 33 -15.86 2.61 -8.64
CA TYR A 33 -14.80 2.62 -9.63
C TYR A 33 -14.03 1.29 -9.58
N ASN A 34 -13.70 0.71 -10.74
CA ASN A 34 -12.76 -0.41 -10.85
C ASN A 34 -11.39 0.15 -11.23
N PRO A 35 -10.58 0.63 -10.25
CA PRO A 35 -9.32 1.26 -10.56
C PRO A 35 -8.32 0.27 -11.15
N VAL A 36 -7.53 0.76 -12.09
CA VAL A 36 -6.50 -0.01 -12.78
C VAL A 36 -5.16 0.72 -12.67
N ILE A 37 -4.10 -0.03 -12.36
CA ILE A 37 -2.72 0.45 -12.44
C ILE A 37 -2.00 -0.20 -13.60
N THR A 38 -1.21 0.60 -14.32
CA THR A 38 -0.32 0.13 -15.40
C THR A 38 1.08 0.73 -15.23
N PRO A 39 2.15 0.04 -15.65
CA PRO A 39 3.49 0.61 -15.62
C PRO A 39 3.59 1.84 -16.54
N CYS A 40 4.07 2.97 -16.03
CA CYS A 40 4.25 4.17 -16.86
C CYS A 40 5.51 4.99 -16.57
N ASN A 41 6.52 4.34 -15.98
CA ASN A 41 7.86 4.90 -15.79
C ASN A 41 8.51 5.45 -17.06
N HIS A 42 8.11 4.99 -18.26
CA HIS A 42 8.64 5.46 -19.54
C HIS A 42 8.24 6.90 -19.86
N LEU A 43 7.20 7.44 -19.21
CA LEU A 43 6.75 8.82 -19.34
C LEU A 43 7.64 9.81 -18.57
N PHE A 44 8.56 9.30 -17.75
CA PHE A 44 9.35 10.14 -16.84
C PHE A 44 10.85 9.96 -17.07
N ARG A 45 11.59 11.04 -16.83
CA ARG A 45 13.04 11.04 -16.73
C ARG A 45 13.49 11.72 -15.45
N THR A 46 14.62 11.30 -14.90
CA THR A 46 15.24 12.06 -13.81
C THR A 46 15.85 13.36 -14.35
N PRO A 47 16.10 14.38 -13.49
CA PRO A 47 16.74 15.63 -13.93
C PRO A 47 18.14 15.42 -14.53
N LEU A 48 18.83 14.35 -14.11
CA LEU A 48 20.16 13.98 -14.60
C LEU A 48 20.11 13.08 -15.85
N GLY A 49 18.93 12.57 -16.20
CA GLY A 49 18.73 11.76 -17.39
C GLY A 49 18.79 12.61 -18.66
N ALA A 50 19.35 12.05 -19.73
CA ALA A 50 19.34 12.68 -21.05
C ALA A 50 17.90 13.04 -21.45
N PRO A 51 17.64 14.25 -21.99
CA PRO A 51 16.31 14.64 -22.46
C PRO A 51 15.77 13.65 -23.49
N ARG A 52 14.50 13.27 -23.33
CA ARG A 52 13.77 12.42 -24.28
C ARG A 52 12.46 13.11 -24.65
N PRO A 53 12.08 13.15 -25.94
CA PRO A 53 10.81 13.71 -26.34
C PRO A 53 9.64 13.01 -25.64
N GLY A 54 8.66 13.79 -25.16
CA GLY A 54 7.46 13.27 -24.52
C GLY A 54 7.65 12.72 -23.10
N THR A 55 8.78 13.00 -22.44
CA THR A 55 8.99 12.62 -21.03
C THR A 55 9.02 13.83 -20.11
N ASP A 56 8.29 13.74 -19.01
CA ASP A 56 8.29 14.73 -17.93
C ASP A 56 9.46 14.53 -16.98
N VAL A 57 9.85 15.61 -16.30
CA VAL A 57 10.92 15.56 -15.31
C VAL A 57 10.36 15.09 -13.99
N TYR A 58 10.91 14.02 -13.44
CA TYR A 58 10.50 13.48 -12.16
C TYR A 58 11.68 13.43 -11.17
N TRP A 59 11.49 14.05 -10.01
CA TRP A 59 12.47 14.00 -8.93
C TRP A 59 12.07 12.98 -7.86
N SER A 60 12.93 11.98 -7.67
CA SER A 60 12.79 10.96 -6.62
C SER A 60 14.17 10.44 -6.20
N PRO A 61 14.37 10.08 -4.92
CA PRO A 61 15.57 9.37 -4.49
C PRO A 61 15.72 7.97 -5.10
N PHE A 62 14.65 7.41 -5.69
CA PHE A 62 14.61 6.05 -6.24
C PHE A 62 14.67 6.01 -7.77
N GLY A 63 14.87 7.15 -8.43
CA GLY A 63 14.83 7.26 -9.88
C GLY A 63 13.40 7.15 -10.42
N THR A 64 13.23 6.54 -11.60
CA THR A 64 11.91 6.41 -12.26
C THR A 64 11.33 4.99 -12.21
N SER A 65 12.05 4.03 -11.63
CA SER A 65 11.56 2.66 -11.52
C SER A 65 10.33 2.58 -10.61
N GLY A 66 9.45 1.62 -10.86
CA GLY A 66 8.27 1.38 -10.03
C GLY A 66 7.17 2.44 -10.14
N ILE A 67 7.22 3.32 -11.14
CA ILE A 67 6.15 4.28 -11.41
C ILE A 67 4.99 3.59 -12.12
N VAL A 68 3.78 3.81 -11.61
CA VAL A 68 2.53 3.36 -12.18
C VAL A 68 1.58 4.53 -12.43
N CYS A 69 0.76 4.36 -13.46
CA CYS A 69 -0.36 5.22 -13.78
C CYS A 69 -1.61 4.60 -13.16
N TYR A 70 -2.26 5.35 -12.29
CA TYR A 70 -3.47 4.94 -11.61
C TYR A 70 -4.68 5.58 -12.31
N HIS A 71 -5.57 4.73 -12.82
CA HIS A 71 -6.78 5.16 -13.51
C HIS A 71 -8.02 4.91 -12.65
N TRP A 72 -8.64 5.99 -12.17
CA TRP A 72 -9.93 5.94 -11.44
C TRP A 72 -11.15 5.86 -12.37
N GLY A 73 -10.95 5.84 -13.70
CA GLY A 73 -12.04 5.90 -14.70
C GLY A 73 -12.51 7.32 -15.05
N THR A 74 -11.82 8.36 -14.56
CA THR A 74 -12.15 9.79 -14.77
C THR A 74 -11.38 10.44 -15.93
N GLY A 75 -10.49 9.70 -16.60
CA GLY A 75 -9.75 10.15 -17.79
C GLY A 75 -8.41 10.84 -17.52
N MET A 76 -8.14 11.29 -16.29
CA MET A 76 -6.83 11.79 -15.85
C MET A 76 -6.16 10.72 -14.97
N PRO A 77 -4.98 10.19 -15.34
CA PRO A 77 -4.24 9.28 -14.47
C PRO A 77 -3.53 10.05 -13.35
N ASP A 78 -3.62 9.54 -12.14
CA ASP A 78 -2.67 9.89 -11.08
C ASP A 78 -1.41 9.05 -11.24
N PHE A 79 -0.28 9.51 -10.70
CA PHE A 79 0.98 8.79 -10.78
C PHE A 79 1.47 8.41 -9.40
N TYR A 80 1.93 7.17 -9.25
CA TYR A 80 2.46 6.67 -7.99
C TYR A 80 3.80 5.98 -8.22
N GLN A 81 4.75 6.11 -7.30
CA GLN A 81 5.99 5.36 -7.30
C GLN A 81 6.04 4.37 -6.13
N ARG A 82 6.44 3.13 -6.41
CA ARG A 82 6.78 2.16 -5.37
C ARG A 82 8.23 2.33 -4.93
N ASP A 83 8.46 2.53 -3.63
CA ASP A 83 9.81 2.56 -3.06
C ASP A 83 10.44 1.14 -3.04
N PRO A 84 11.75 1.02 -2.76
CA PRO A 84 12.42 -0.28 -2.67
C PRO A 84 11.92 -1.19 -1.53
N TRP A 85 11.20 -0.65 -0.55
CA TRP A 85 10.59 -1.39 0.56
C TRP A 85 9.15 -1.83 0.26
N GLY A 86 8.61 -1.45 -0.89
CA GLY A 86 7.28 -1.81 -1.35
C GLY A 86 6.20 -0.80 -1.01
N ASN A 87 6.49 0.35 -0.39
CA ASN A 87 5.47 1.36 -0.10
C ASN A 87 5.16 2.20 -1.33
N TRP A 88 3.89 2.61 -1.48
CA TRP A 88 3.50 3.54 -2.53
C TRP A 88 3.61 4.98 -2.08
N HIS A 89 4.03 5.82 -3.01
CA HIS A 89 4.15 7.25 -2.83
C HIS A 89 3.45 7.95 -3.97
N ASP A 90 2.69 8.98 -3.62
CA ASP A 90 2.09 9.86 -4.62
C ASP A 90 3.18 10.64 -5.36
N MET A 91 2.93 10.98 -6.61
CA MET A 91 3.77 11.83 -7.43
C MET A 91 3.02 13.12 -7.73
N ASN A 92 3.44 14.19 -7.08
CA ASN A 92 2.80 15.49 -7.25
C ASN A 92 3.47 16.30 -8.35
N GLU A 93 2.67 17.09 -9.05
CA GLU A 93 3.17 18.04 -10.04
C GLU A 93 3.46 19.39 -9.37
N LEU A 94 4.69 19.88 -9.48
CA LEU A 94 5.09 21.20 -8.97
C LEU A 94 4.75 22.31 -9.97
N THR A 95 5.06 22.05 -11.24
CA THR A 95 4.75 22.89 -12.41
C THR A 95 4.51 21.97 -13.60
N PRO A 96 3.80 22.41 -14.65
CA PRO A 96 3.52 21.57 -15.81
C PRO A 96 4.74 20.80 -16.34
N GLY A 97 4.68 19.47 -16.32
CA GLY A 97 5.76 18.56 -16.75
C GLY A 97 6.90 18.35 -15.75
N HIS A 98 6.75 18.80 -14.51
CA HIS A 98 7.72 18.66 -13.44
C HIS A 98 7.09 18.06 -12.18
N PHE A 99 7.40 16.79 -11.94
CA PHE A 99 6.86 15.98 -10.86
C PHE A 99 7.89 15.72 -9.77
N PHE A 100 7.40 15.45 -8.56
CA PHE A 100 8.23 15.07 -7.42
C PHE A 100 7.58 13.98 -6.58
N TYR A 101 8.45 13.19 -5.95
CA TYR A 101 8.10 12.15 -5.00
C TYR A 101 7.53 12.73 -3.69
N ALA A 102 6.35 12.27 -3.27
CA ALA A 102 5.79 12.61 -1.97
C ALA A 102 6.34 11.71 -0.86
N LEU A 103 6.79 12.30 0.25
CA LEU A 103 7.30 11.55 1.42
C LEU A 103 6.24 10.64 2.07
N PRO A 104 4.96 11.07 2.24
CA PRO A 104 3.95 10.20 2.83
C PRO A 104 3.68 8.97 1.98
N THR A 105 3.49 7.84 2.64
CA THR A 105 3.07 6.59 2.00
C THR A 105 1.55 6.62 1.77
N SER A 106 1.11 5.95 0.71
CA SER A 106 -0.29 5.72 0.36
C SER A 106 -0.56 4.22 0.23
N THR A 107 -1.81 3.82 0.43
CA THR A 107 -2.30 2.47 0.11
C THR A 107 -3.27 2.48 -1.07
N VAL A 108 -3.44 3.63 -1.73
CA VAL A 108 -4.38 3.82 -2.82
C VAL A 108 -4.13 2.82 -3.97
N PRO A 109 -2.89 2.67 -4.50
CA PRO A 109 -2.66 1.74 -5.59
C PRO A 109 -2.92 0.27 -5.23
N ASP A 110 -2.95 -0.10 -3.94
CA ASP A 110 -3.26 -1.47 -3.52
C ASP A 110 -4.75 -1.82 -3.66
N GLN A 111 -5.61 -0.83 -3.89
CA GLN A 111 -7.03 -1.04 -4.21
C GLN A 111 -7.28 -1.28 -5.69
N ALA A 112 -6.26 -1.12 -6.54
CA ALA A 112 -6.37 -1.27 -7.98
C ALA A 112 -6.03 -2.67 -8.47
N THR A 113 -6.60 -3.02 -9.62
CA THR A 113 -6.20 -4.20 -10.38
C THR A 113 -5.06 -3.84 -11.33
N TRP A 114 -4.21 -4.82 -11.65
CA TRP A 114 -3.21 -4.64 -12.70
C TRP A 114 -3.88 -4.79 -14.08
N GLY A 115 -3.65 -3.79 -14.94
CA GLY A 115 -4.11 -3.78 -16.33
C GLY A 115 -3.12 -4.36 -17.31
#